data_AF-A0A060SIS8-F1
#
_entry.id   AF-A0A060SIS8-F1
#
_cell.length_a   1.000
_cell.length_b   1.000
_cell.length_c   1.000
_cell.angle_alpha   90.00
_cell.angle_beta   90.00
_cell.angle_gamma   90.00
#
_symmetry.space_group_name_H-M   'P 1'
#
loop_
_entity.id
_entity.type
_entity.pdbx_description
1 polymer ?
#
loop_
_entity_poly.entity_id
_entity_poly.type
_entity_poly.pdbx_seq_one_letter_code
_entity_poly.pdbx_strand_id
1 'polypeptide(L)'
;MPNQLQVAFLASFVGSLILFVVLTEFAKHQLHARGIYVSDLILLGLDKKPVHPDPAGAAMADFMSGAYSQLVALALALVTTALIYLKFGRGKRKPVLDPQTWKEFPLKEKIAVSPNTAIYRFALPHPDDVLGLPIGQHISVSAEINGKDIMRSYTPTSSDDDLGHFDLLIKSYEKGNISRYVSLLKIGDKIRVKGPKGQFRYSPTLAREIGMIAGGTGITPMLQIIRAALKNPLDRTKLSLIYANVNPEDILLKKELDELAAKHSHRFRVYYVLNNPPPSWEGGAGFVTKEHIEQHIPRTDKDIKVLMCGPPPMITAMKKHLAELNYPAPRTVSKLEDQVFCF
;
A
#
# COMPACT_ATOMS: atom_id res chain seq x y z
N MET A 1 6.61 -19.72 7.14
CA MET A 1 7.57 -20.48 6.31
C MET A 1 8.48 -19.47 5.64
N PRO A 2 9.80 -19.53 5.82
CA PRO A 2 10.73 -18.64 5.13
C PRO A 2 10.57 -18.79 3.62
N ASN A 3 10.57 -17.68 2.88
CA ASN A 3 10.47 -17.76 1.42
C ASN A 3 11.80 -18.28 0.84
N GLN A 4 11.79 -18.74 -0.41
CA GLN A 4 12.98 -19.32 -1.04
C GLN A 4 14.19 -18.37 -1.05
N LEU A 5 13.96 -17.05 -1.13
CA LEU A 5 15.02 -16.04 -1.08
C LEU A 5 15.66 -15.93 0.31
N GLN A 6 14.88 -16.07 1.38
CA GLN A 6 15.38 -16.08 2.75
C GLN A 6 16.20 -17.34 3.04
N VAL A 7 15.77 -18.50 2.52
CA VAL A 7 16.53 -19.75 2.62
C VAL A 7 17.84 -19.65 1.83
N ALA A 8 17.79 -19.09 0.62
CA ALA A 8 18.98 -18.88 -0.21
C ALA A 8 19.98 -17.90 0.44
N PHE A 9 19.49 -16.82 1.06
CA PHE A 9 20.33 -15.88 1.80
C PHE A 9 20.98 -16.53 3.03
N LEU A 10 20.21 -17.29 3.81
CA LEU A 10 20.76 -17.98 4.99
C LEU A 10 21.81 -19.01 4.58
N ALA A 11 21.56 -19.76 3.51
CA ALA A 11 22.49 -20.74 2.97
C ALA A 11 23.77 -20.09 2.42
N SER A 12 23.66 -18.96 1.70
CA SER A 12 24.84 -18.25 1.17
C SER A 12 25.65 -17.60 2.28
N PHE A 13 25.00 -17.06 3.31
CA PHE A 13 25.68 -16.49 4.48
C PHE A 13 26.45 -17.56 5.27
N VAL A 14 25.81 -18.70 5.57
CA VAL A 14 26.46 -19.83 6.25
C VAL A 14 27.59 -20.41 5.39
N GLY A 15 27.38 -20.57 4.08
CA GLY A 15 28.41 -21.05 3.15
C GLY A 15 29.63 -20.12 3.09
N SER A 16 29.41 -18.80 3.07
CA SER A 16 30.49 -17.81 3.07
C SER A 16 31.29 -17.81 4.37
N LEU A 17 30.61 -17.98 5.52
CA LEU A 17 31.25 -18.06 6.83
C LEU A 17 32.13 -19.32 6.95
N ILE A 18 31.61 -20.48 6.50
CA ILE A 18 32.37 -21.74 6.49
C ILE A 18 33.58 -21.61 5.58
N LEU A 19 33.42 -21.06 4.36
CA LEU A 19 34.52 -20.85 3.43
C LEU A 19 35.59 -19.93 4.03
N PHE A 20 35.19 -18.86 4.70
CA PHE A 20 36.13 -17.94 5.36
C PHE A 20 36.93 -18.64 6.47
N VAL A 21 36.27 -19.43 7.32
CA VAL A 21 36.96 -20.21 8.37
C VAL A 21 37.93 -21.23 7.75
N VAL A 22 37.51 -21.97 6.73
CA VAL A 22 38.36 -22.96 6.04
C VAL A 22 39.57 -22.28 5.39
N LEU A 23 39.38 -21.15 4.71
CA LEU A 23 40.48 -20.40 4.10
C LEU A 23 41.43 -19.84 5.15
N THR A 24 40.91 -19.37 6.28
CA THR A 24 41.73 -18.85 7.38
C THR A 24 42.59 -19.96 7.99
N GLU A 25 42.00 -21.13 8.26
CA GLU A 25 42.73 -22.28 8.80
C GLU A 25 43.72 -22.87 7.77
N PHE A 26 43.35 -22.91 6.49
CA PHE A 26 44.27 -23.31 5.42
C PHE A 26 45.46 -22.36 5.30
N ALA A 27 45.23 -21.04 5.35
CA ALA A 27 46.28 -20.04 5.33
C ALA A 27 47.20 -20.17 6.56
N LYS A 28 46.64 -20.34 7.77
CA LYS A 28 47.42 -20.61 8.99
C LYS A 28 48.28 -21.87 8.84
N HIS A 29 47.72 -22.96 8.33
CA HIS A 29 48.44 -24.21 8.12
C HIS A 29 49.60 -24.04 7.12
N GLN A 30 49.38 -23.34 6.01
CA GLN A 30 50.42 -23.05 5.01
C GLN A 30 51.54 -22.17 5.57
N LEU A 31 51.20 -21.18 6.40
CA LEU A 31 52.17 -20.33 7.07
C LEU A 31 53.01 -21.12 8.09
N HIS A 32 52.36 -21.97 8.90
CA HIS A 32 53.03 -22.87 9.85
C HIS A 32 53.97 -23.85 9.15
N ALA A 33 53.56 -24.43 8.02
CA ALA A 33 54.40 -25.34 7.23
C ALA A 33 55.68 -24.65 6.69
N ARG A 34 55.68 -23.32 6.59
CA ARG A 34 56.83 -22.50 6.20
C ARG A 34 57.58 -21.90 7.40
N GLY A 35 57.26 -22.31 8.63
CA GLY A 35 57.88 -21.82 9.86
C GLY A 35 57.47 -20.39 10.25
N ILE A 36 56.41 -19.85 9.65
CA ILE A 36 55.91 -18.50 9.92
C ILE A 36 54.68 -18.63 10.82
N TYR A 37 54.82 -18.23 12.09
CA TYR A 37 53.70 -18.18 13.02
C TYR A 37 53.04 -16.81 12.95
N VAL A 38 51.71 -16.78 12.84
CA VAL A 38 50.94 -15.52 12.74
C VAL A 38 51.16 -14.63 13.97
N SER A 39 51.46 -15.22 15.12
CA SER A 39 51.86 -14.50 16.35
C SER A 39 53.15 -13.69 16.20
N ASP A 40 54.09 -14.13 15.37
CA ASP A 40 55.35 -13.43 15.11
C ASP A 40 55.18 -12.27 14.12
N LEU A 41 54.17 -12.33 13.24
CA LEU A 41 53.85 -11.28 12.26
C LEU A 41 53.31 -9.99 12.90
N ILE A 42 52.63 -10.10 14.05
CA ILE A 42 52.09 -8.94 14.79
C ILE A 42 53.20 -8.20 15.57
N LEU A 43 54.34 -8.85 15.81
CA LEU A 43 55.46 -8.35 16.64
C LEU A 43 56.67 -7.85 15.82
N LEU A 44 56.51 -7.64 14.51
CA LEU A 44 57.58 -7.11 13.64
C LEU A 44 58.05 -5.72 14.13
N GLY A 45 59.14 -5.69 14.89
CA GLY A 45 59.82 -4.48 15.35
C GLY A 45 59.97 -4.30 16.87
N LEU A 46 59.50 -5.25 17.70
CA LEU A 46 59.68 -5.18 19.16
C LEU A 46 60.54 -6.34 19.67
N ASP A 47 61.52 -6.03 20.53
CA ASP A 47 62.39 -7.02 21.16
C ASP A 47 61.57 -8.12 21.87
N LYS A 48 61.88 -9.39 21.57
CA LYS A 48 61.34 -10.56 22.30
C LYS A 48 61.91 -10.57 23.72
N LYS A 49 61.38 -9.74 24.61
CA LYS A 49 61.55 -9.95 26.06
C LYS A 49 60.68 -11.13 26.50
N PRO A 50 61.16 -12.00 27.40
CA PRO A 50 60.34 -13.05 27.98
C PRO A 50 59.23 -12.38 28.79
N VAL A 51 58.01 -12.38 28.23
CA VAL A 51 56.81 -11.93 28.91
C VAL A 51 56.49 -12.99 29.96
N HIS A 52 56.68 -12.65 31.24
CA HIS A 52 56.01 -13.38 32.31
C HIS A 52 54.49 -13.31 32.04
N PRO A 53 53.76 -14.45 32.04
CA PRO A 53 52.36 -14.45 31.71
C PRO A 53 51.62 -13.60 32.75
N ASP A 54 51.07 -12.47 32.31
CA ASP A 54 50.16 -11.66 33.11
C ASP A 54 48.93 -12.55 33.40
N PRO A 55 48.63 -12.88 34.67
CA PRO A 55 47.58 -13.82 35.02
C PRO A 55 46.22 -13.43 34.43
N ALA A 56 45.97 -12.13 34.27
CA ALA A 56 44.75 -11.60 33.66
C ALA A 56 44.70 -11.84 32.15
N GLY A 57 45.82 -11.71 31.44
CA GLY A 57 45.90 -11.94 29.99
C GLY A 57 45.83 -13.43 29.63
N ALA A 58 46.46 -14.29 30.44
CA ALA A 58 46.38 -15.75 30.28
C ALA A 58 44.97 -16.28 30.60
N ALA A 59 44.33 -15.79 31.67
CA ALA A 59 42.95 -16.14 32.00
C ALA A 59 41.95 -15.65 30.93
N MET A 60 42.19 -14.48 30.33
CA MET A 60 41.35 -13.97 29.25
C MET A 60 41.54 -14.77 27.95
N ALA A 61 42.76 -15.21 27.65
CA ALA A 61 43.06 -16.09 26.52
C ALA A 61 42.46 -17.50 26.70
N ASP A 62 42.54 -18.10 27.89
CA ASP A 62 41.90 -19.38 28.23
C ASP A 62 40.37 -19.29 28.27
N PHE A 63 39.83 -18.16 28.73
CA PHE A 63 38.40 -17.90 28.68
C PHE A 63 37.89 -17.80 27.23
N MET A 64 38.68 -17.17 26.35
CA MET A 64 38.36 -17.06 24.91
C MET A 64 38.57 -18.38 24.14
N SER A 65 39.53 -19.22 24.55
CA SER A 65 39.88 -20.49 23.88
C SER A 65 39.09 -21.71 24.40
N GLY A 66 38.52 -21.62 25.61
CA GLY A 66 37.82 -22.71 26.27
C GLY A 66 36.36 -22.87 25.84
N ALA A 67 35.83 -24.09 25.99
CA ALA A 67 34.45 -24.46 25.66
C ALA A 67 33.37 -23.50 26.22
N TYR A 68 33.69 -22.72 27.27
CA TYR A 68 32.83 -21.68 27.83
C TYR A 68 32.58 -20.49 26.87
N SER A 69 33.56 -20.02 26.09
CA SER A 69 33.33 -18.94 25.11
C SER A 69 32.37 -19.38 24.00
N GLN A 70 32.52 -20.63 23.57
CA GLN A 70 31.63 -21.25 22.57
C GLN A 70 30.20 -21.39 23.10
N LEU A 71 30.03 -21.80 24.37
CA LEU A 71 28.72 -21.87 25.01
C LEU A 71 28.07 -20.50 25.19
N VAL A 72 28.83 -19.47 25.57
CA VAL A 72 28.33 -18.09 25.69
C VAL A 72 27.94 -17.53 24.33
N ALA A 73 28.76 -17.75 23.30
CA ALA A 73 28.44 -17.34 21.93
C ALA A 73 27.19 -18.06 21.38
N LEU A 74 27.05 -19.36 21.65
CA LEU A 74 25.86 -20.14 21.26
C LEU A 74 24.60 -19.63 21.98
N ALA A 75 24.69 -19.36 23.28
CA ALA A 75 23.58 -18.81 24.05
C ALA A 75 23.15 -17.43 23.53
N LEU A 76 24.11 -16.54 23.25
CA LEU A 76 23.85 -15.24 22.62
C LEU A 76 23.22 -15.38 21.23
N ALA A 77 23.70 -16.32 20.41
CA ALA A 77 23.14 -16.60 19.10
C ALA A 77 21.68 -17.11 19.20
N LEU A 78 21.39 -18.01 20.15
CA LEU A 78 20.04 -18.52 20.37
C LEU A 78 19.08 -17.44 20.88
N VAL A 79 19.51 -16.62 21.83
CA VAL A 79 18.70 -15.50 22.36
C VAL A 79 18.44 -14.46 21.28
N THR A 80 19.46 -14.06 20.53
CA THR A 80 19.29 -13.09 19.43
C THR A 80 18.42 -13.65 18.31
N THR A 81 18.58 -14.94 17.94
CA THR A 81 17.72 -15.61 16.96
C THR A 81 16.28 -15.72 17.46
N ALA A 82 16.06 -16.04 18.74
CA ALA A 82 14.73 -16.07 19.34
C ALA A 82 14.09 -14.67 19.35
N LEU A 83 14.83 -13.62 19.69
CA LEU A 83 14.36 -12.23 19.64
C LEU A 83 14.04 -11.80 18.21
N ILE A 84 14.88 -12.15 17.24
CA ILE A 84 14.64 -11.89 15.82
C ILE A 84 13.41 -12.66 15.35
N TYR A 85 13.23 -13.92 15.73
CA TYR A 85 12.06 -14.71 15.37
C TYR A 85 10.78 -14.21 16.05
N LEU A 86 10.83 -13.76 17.31
CA LEU A 86 9.67 -13.18 17.99
C LEU A 86 9.30 -11.82 17.38
N LYS A 87 10.29 -11.04 16.95
CA LYS A 87 10.08 -9.70 16.38
C LYS A 87 9.75 -9.72 14.87
N PHE A 88 10.32 -10.65 14.11
CA PHE A 88 10.24 -10.71 12.65
C PHE A 88 9.70 -12.05 12.10
N GLY A 89 9.64 -13.11 12.92
CA GLY A 89 9.18 -14.45 12.55
C GLY A 89 7.68 -14.68 12.75
N ARG A 90 6.93 -13.70 13.27
CA ARG A 90 5.47 -13.66 13.08
C ARG A 90 5.21 -13.59 11.58
N GLY A 91 4.92 -14.74 10.97
CA GLY A 91 4.66 -14.84 9.54
C GLY A 91 3.61 -13.83 9.10
N LYS A 92 3.74 -13.31 7.87
CA LYS A 92 2.72 -12.43 7.27
C LYS A 92 1.36 -13.09 7.45
N ARG A 93 0.48 -12.48 8.26
CA ARG A 93 -0.90 -12.97 8.42
C ARG A 93 -1.55 -12.99 7.03
N LYS A 94 -2.38 -14.01 6.80
CA LYS A 94 -3.09 -14.13 5.53
C LYS A 94 -3.94 -12.86 5.30
N PRO A 95 -4.06 -12.37 4.05
CA PRO A 95 -4.97 -11.28 3.73
C PRO A 95 -6.37 -11.60 4.25
N VAL A 96 -7.03 -10.60 4.85
CA VAL A 96 -8.39 -10.77 5.39
C VAL A 96 -9.39 -10.98 4.26
N LEU A 97 -9.20 -10.32 3.13
CA LEU A 97 -10.01 -10.51 1.93
C LEU A 97 -9.79 -11.89 1.28
N ASP A 98 -10.86 -12.45 0.72
CA ASP A 98 -10.85 -13.66 -0.10
C ASP A 98 -11.68 -13.43 -1.39
N PRO A 99 -11.10 -13.60 -2.59
CA PRO A 99 -11.78 -13.27 -3.84
C PRO A 99 -12.88 -14.28 -4.21
N GLN A 100 -12.90 -15.45 -3.59
CA GLN A 100 -13.82 -16.55 -3.86
C GLN A 100 -14.92 -16.67 -2.79
N THR A 101 -14.60 -16.40 -1.53
CA THR A 101 -15.54 -16.57 -0.40
C THR A 101 -16.11 -15.25 0.10
N TRP A 102 -17.36 -15.28 0.56
CA TRP A 102 -17.97 -14.15 1.26
C TRP A 102 -17.56 -14.22 2.73
N LYS A 103 -17.16 -13.08 3.29
CA LYS A 103 -16.81 -12.93 4.70
C LYS A 103 -17.67 -11.84 5.33
N GLU A 104 -17.94 -11.97 6.61
CA GLU A 104 -18.78 -11.01 7.34
C GLU A 104 -17.94 -10.11 8.23
N PHE A 105 -18.25 -8.81 8.22
CA PHE A 105 -17.54 -7.81 9.02
C PHE A 105 -18.54 -6.96 9.80
N PRO A 106 -18.43 -6.88 11.14
CA PRO A 106 -19.35 -6.10 11.96
C PRO A 106 -19.05 -4.60 11.85
N LEU A 107 -20.10 -3.79 11.80
CA LEU A 107 -20.03 -2.34 11.88
C LEU A 107 -19.56 -1.96 13.29
N LYS A 108 -18.41 -1.34 13.39
CA LYS A 108 -17.80 -0.87 14.64
C LYS A 108 -18.17 0.57 14.95
N GLU A 109 -18.23 1.41 13.92
CA GLU A 109 -18.45 2.84 14.08
C GLU A 109 -19.13 3.43 12.83
N LYS A 110 -19.96 4.46 13.02
CA LYS A 110 -20.61 5.22 11.96
C LYS A 110 -20.35 6.70 12.19
N ILE A 111 -19.61 7.34 11.28
CA ILE A 111 -19.21 8.75 11.38
C ILE A 111 -19.98 9.53 10.32
N ALA A 112 -20.85 10.45 10.74
CA ALA A 112 -21.60 11.30 9.83
C ALA A 112 -20.66 12.32 9.14
N VAL A 113 -20.77 12.44 7.82
CA VAL A 113 -19.99 13.39 6.99
C VAL A 113 -20.88 14.49 6.45
N SER A 114 -22.07 14.14 5.96
CA SER A 114 -23.10 15.05 5.48
C SER A 114 -24.49 14.42 5.69
N PRO A 115 -25.61 15.14 5.42
CA PRO A 115 -26.96 14.61 5.68
C PRO A 115 -27.24 13.24 5.03
N ASN A 116 -26.63 12.96 3.88
CA ASN A 116 -26.79 11.70 3.16
C ASN A 116 -25.49 10.91 3.03
N THR A 117 -24.39 11.29 3.69
CA THR A 117 -23.11 10.60 3.56
C THR A 117 -22.48 10.32 4.92
N ALA A 118 -21.97 9.11 5.10
CA ALA A 118 -21.26 8.71 6.31
C ALA A 118 -20.10 7.76 5.98
N ILE A 119 -19.12 7.72 6.88
CA ILE A 119 -18.09 6.70 6.92
C ILE A 119 -18.58 5.57 7.81
N TYR A 120 -18.57 4.36 7.28
CA TYR A 120 -18.93 3.13 7.99
C TYR A 120 -17.67 2.33 8.20
N ARG A 121 -17.27 2.20 9.47
CA ARG A 121 -16.06 1.50 9.88
C ARG A 121 -16.40 0.08 10.30
N PHE A 122 -15.83 -0.88 9.60
CA PHE A 122 -16.05 -2.30 9.86
C PHE A 122 -14.81 -2.93 10.49
N ALA A 123 -14.99 -3.73 11.54
CA ALA A 123 -13.86 -4.38 12.22
C ALA A 123 -13.34 -5.58 11.41
N LEU A 124 -12.02 -5.70 11.32
CA LEU A 124 -11.35 -6.92 10.86
C LEU A 124 -11.31 -7.97 12.01
N PRO A 125 -10.99 -9.25 11.72
CA PRO A 125 -11.01 -10.31 12.72
C PRO A 125 -10.09 -10.05 13.92
N HIS A 126 -8.92 -9.45 13.68
CA HIS A 126 -7.98 -9.07 14.74
C HIS A 126 -7.52 -7.61 14.64
N PRO A 127 -7.14 -6.97 15.77
CA PRO A 127 -6.70 -5.57 15.78
C PRO A 127 -5.47 -5.24 14.92
N ASP A 128 -4.58 -6.22 14.70
CA ASP A 128 -3.36 -6.03 13.89
C ASP A 128 -3.53 -6.49 12.43
N ASP A 129 -4.74 -6.91 12.04
CA ASP A 129 -4.97 -7.35 10.67
C ASP A 129 -5.04 -6.15 9.71
N VAL A 130 -4.69 -6.39 8.45
CA VAL A 130 -4.91 -5.45 7.34
C VAL A 130 -5.96 -6.03 6.40
N LEU A 131 -6.71 -5.17 5.71
CA LEU A 131 -7.70 -5.63 4.74
C LEU A 131 -7.03 -6.43 3.61
N GLY A 132 -5.86 -5.98 3.16
CA GLY A 132 -5.07 -6.62 2.10
C GLY A 132 -5.65 -6.34 0.71
N LEU A 133 -6.08 -5.09 0.47
CA LEU A 133 -6.66 -4.66 -0.79
C LEU A 133 -5.59 -3.99 -1.68
N PRO A 134 -5.19 -4.59 -2.81
CA PRO A 134 -4.24 -3.96 -3.71
C PRO A 134 -4.74 -2.60 -4.22
N ILE A 135 -3.84 -1.62 -4.31
CA ILE A 135 -4.18 -0.25 -4.76
C ILE A 135 -4.72 -0.31 -6.19
N GLY A 136 -5.90 0.24 -6.41
CA GLY A 136 -6.65 0.15 -7.66
C GLY A 136 -7.82 -0.83 -7.63
N GLN A 137 -7.87 -1.73 -6.65
CA GLN A 137 -8.93 -2.71 -6.52
C GLN A 137 -10.00 -2.27 -5.51
N HIS A 138 -11.14 -2.92 -5.57
CA HIS A 138 -12.30 -2.67 -4.72
C HIS A 138 -12.84 -3.96 -4.10
N ILE A 139 -13.83 -3.83 -3.22
CA ILE A 139 -14.56 -4.96 -2.64
C ILE A 139 -15.99 -4.99 -3.17
N SER A 140 -16.61 -6.16 -3.16
CA SER A 140 -18.05 -6.32 -3.37
C SER A 140 -18.73 -6.45 -2.02
N VAL A 141 -19.77 -5.66 -1.78
CA VAL A 141 -20.67 -5.76 -0.62
C VAL A 141 -21.99 -6.35 -1.10
N SER A 142 -22.52 -7.37 -0.41
CA SER A 142 -23.83 -7.95 -0.72
C SER A 142 -24.79 -7.94 0.44
N ALA A 143 -26.08 -7.83 0.12
CA ALA A 143 -27.18 -7.96 1.05
C ALA A 143 -28.37 -8.61 0.35
N GLU A 144 -29.13 -9.42 1.09
CA GLU A 144 -30.42 -9.90 0.64
C GLU A 144 -31.47 -8.82 0.83
N ILE A 145 -32.08 -8.37 -0.27
CA ILE A 145 -33.10 -7.32 -0.28
C ILE A 145 -34.28 -7.84 -1.08
N ASN A 146 -35.45 -7.97 -0.44
CA ASN A 146 -36.68 -8.51 -1.02
C ASN A 146 -36.48 -9.91 -1.65
N GLY A 147 -35.78 -10.80 -0.94
CA GLY A 147 -35.50 -12.18 -1.39
C GLY A 147 -34.49 -12.29 -2.55
N LYS A 148 -33.82 -11.20 -2.92
CA LYS A 148 -32.78 -11.17 -3.96
C LYS A 148 -31.44 -10.79 -3.36
N ASP A 149 -30.39 -11.53 -3.73
CA ASP A 149 -29.03 -11.16 -3.38
C ASP A 149 -28.55 -10.01 -4.29
N ILE A 150 -28.42 -8.81 -3.72
CA ILE A 150 -27.96 -7.63 -4.43
C ILE A 150 -26.51 -7.38 -4.01
N MET A 151 -25.65 -7.07 -4.98
CA MET A 151 -24.25 -6.71 -4.72
C MET A 151 -23.87 -5.37 -5.36
N ARG A 152 -22.97 -4.63 -4.70
CA ARG A 152 -22.40 -3.37 -5.20
C ARG A 152 -20.91 -3.30 -4.88
N SER A 153 -20.15 -2.63 -5.75
CA SER A 153 -18.73 -2.37 -5.55
C SER A 153 -18.52 -1.14 -4.67
N TYR A 154 -17.55 -1.23 -3.76
CA TYR A 154 -17.09 -0.13 -2.92
C TYR A 154 -15.57 -0.15 -2.84
N THR A 155 -14.94 1.02 -2.97
CA THR A 155 -13.52 1.18 -2.66
C THR A 155 -13.39 1.74 -1.25
N PRO A 156 -12.77 1.00 -0.31
CA PRO A 156 -12.47 1.51 1.02
C PRO A 156 -11.65 2.81 0.97
N THR A 157 -11.97 3.72 1.87
CA THR A 157 -11.19 4.94 2.13
C THR A 157 -10.13 4.73 3.21
N SER A 158 -10.01 3.54 3.78
CA SER A 158 -8.85 3.13 4.58
C SER A 158 -7.79 2.47 3.69
N SER A 159 -6.59 2.29 4.24
CA SER A 159 -5.45 1.64 3.61
C SER A 159 -4.95 0.46 4.44
N ASP A 160 -3.95 -0.27 3.95
CA ASP A 160 -3.28 -1.32 4.73
C ASP A 160 -2.40 -0.76 5.87
N ASP A 161 -2.32 0.56 6.05
CA ASP A 161 -1.76 1.18 7.25
C ASP A 161 -2.77 1.23 8.42
N ASP A 162 -4.06 1.12 8.11
CA ASP A 162 -5.15 1.19 9.07
C ASP A 162 -5.44 -0.21 9.61
N LEU A 163 -4.83 -0.53 10.75
CA LEU A 163 -4.94 -1.86 11.34
C LEU A 163 -6.32 -2.10 11.98
N GLY A 164 -6.79 -3.34 11.86
CA GLY A 164 -7.95 -3.87 12.56
C GLY A 164 -9.31 -3.40 12.06
N HIS A 165 -9.36 -2.58 11.01
CA HIS A 165 -10.63 -2.11 10.44
C HIS A 165 -10.51 -1.72 8.96
N PHE A 166 -11.64 -1.47 8.32
CA PHE A 166 -11.70 -0.75 7.06
C PHE A 166 -12.91 0.19 7.01
N ASP A 167 -12.75 1.28 6.26
CA ASP A 167 -13.73 2.37 6.20
C ASP A 167 -14.38 2.45 4.83
N LEU A 168 -15.72 2.46 4.78
CA LEU A 168 -16.49 2.71 3.57
C LEU A 168 -17.19 4.06 3.65
N LEU A 169 -16.81 5.00 2.78
CA LEU A 169 -17.55 6.24 2.58
C LEU A 169 -18.73 5.98 1.65
N ILE A 170 -19.95 6.09 2.18
CA ILE A 170 -21.17 5.74 1.46
C ILE A 170 -22.16 6.89 1.51
N LYS A 171 -22.54 7.36 0.32
CA LYS A 171 -23.70 8.24 0.12
C LYS A 171 -24.96 7.38 0.06
N SER A 172 -25.88 7.58 1.00
CA SER A 172 -27.18 6.92 1.05
C SER A 172 -28.14 7.60 0.08
N TYR A 173 -28.91 6.77 -0.62
CA TYR A 173 -29.96 7.20 -1.55
C TYR A 173 -31.25 6.54 -1.09
N GLU A 174 -32.34 7.30 -1.05
CA GLU A 174 -33.63 6.81 -0.57
C GLU A 174 -34.12 5.58 -1.34
N LYS A 175 -33.94 5.59 -2.68
CA LYS A 175 -34.24 4.47 -3.58
C LYS A 175 -33.01 3.57 -3.84
N GLY A 176 -31.93 3.75 -3.10
CA GLY A 176 -30.73 2.93 -3.22
C GLY A 176 -30.92 1.57 -2.55
N ASN A 177 -30.34 0.51 -3.13
CA ASN A 177 -30.40 -0.82 -2.53
C ASN A 177 -29.37 -0.93 -1.39
N ILE A 178 -28.11 -1.26 -1.71
CA ILE A 178 -27.05 -1.49 -0.72
C ILE A 178 -26.73 -0.24 0.09
N SER A 179 -26.74 0.95 -0.53
CA SER A 179 -26.48 2.20 0.19
C SER A 179 -27.51 2.49 1.28
N ARG A 180 -28.80 2.22 1.02
CA ARG A 180 -29.87 2.34 2.03
C ARG A 180 -29.72 1.26 3.09
N TYR A 181 -29.50 0.01 2.69
CA TYR A 181 -29.27 -1.11 3.61
C TYR A 181 -28.14 -0.78 4.61
N VAL A 182 -26.97 -0.37 4.12
CA VAL A 182 -25.83 0.00 4.97
C VAL A 182 -26.19 1.19 5.88
N SER A 183 -27.00 2.14 5.39
CA SER A 183 -27.37 3.30 6.21
C SER A 183 -28.23 2.99 7.43
N LEU A 184 -28.95 1.86 7.39
CA LEU A 184 -29.85 1.37 8.44
C LEU A 184 -29.17 0.43 9.44
N LEU A 185 -27.91 0.04 9.19
CA LEU A 185 -27.16 -0.82 10.10
C LEU A 185 -26.94 -0.14 11.46
N LYS A 186 -27.05 -0.95 12.51
CA LYS A 186 -26.67 -0.61 13.88
C LYS A 186 -25.24 -1.12 14.15
N ILE A 187 -24.60 -0.55 15.16
CA ILE A 187 -23.30 -1.04 15.62
C ILE A 187 -23.42 -2.52 16.01
N GLY A 188 -22.51 -3.35 15.54
CA GLY A 188 -22.52 -4.80 15.68
C GLY A 188 -23.13 -5.56 14.49
N ASP A 189 -24.01 -4.92 13.71
CA ASP A 189 -24.56 -5.54 12.50
C ASP A 189 -23.47 -5.79 11.46
N LYS A 190 -23.58 -6.87 10.69
CA LYS A 190 -22.54 -7.29 9.75
C LYS A 190 -22.91 -7.02 8.32
N ILE A 191 -21.90 -6.75 7.49
CA ILE A 191 -22.02 -6.79 6.03
C ILE A 191 -21.28 -8.00 5.46
N ARG A 192 -21.77 -8.54 4.34
CA ARG A 192 -21.06 -9.58 3.57
C ARG A 192 -20.17 -8.92 2.53
N VAL A 193 -18.89 -9.28 2.55
CA VAL A 193 -17.86 -8.72 1.69
C VAL A 193 -17.10 -9.83 0.97
N LYS A 194 -16.78 -9.61 -0.31
CA LYS A 194 -15.91 -10.45 -1.13
C LYS A 194 -14.91 -9.58 -1.87
N GLY A 195 -13.66 -10.00 -1.97
CA GLY A 195 -12.62 -9.21 -2.62
C GLY A 195 -11.22 -9.81 -2.47
N PRO A 196 -10.20 -9.23 -3.10
CA PRO A 196 -10.28 -8.04 -3.93
C PRO A 196 -10.94 -8.31 -5.29
N LYS A 197 -11.47 -7.26 -5.92
CA LYS A 197 -12.09 -7.26 -7.25
C LYS A 197 -11.56 -6.09 -8.08
N GLY A 198 -11.67 -6.19 -9.40
CA GLY A 198 -11.20 -5.17 -10.35
C GLY A 198 -9.86 -5.53 -11.00
N GLN A 199 -9.66 -5.01 -12.21
CA GLN A 199 -8.47 -5.29 -13.03
C GLN A 199 -7.36 -4.25 -12.83
N PHE A 200 -7.68 -3.09 -12.26
CA PHE A 200 -6.68 -2.03 -12.07
C PHE A 200 -5.75 -2.39 -10.91
N ARG A 201 -4.45 -2.19 -11.12
CA ARG A 201 -3.44 -2.30 -10.08
C ARG A 201 -2.40 -1.22 -10.27
N TYR A 202 -2.30 -0.32 -9.29
CA TYR A 202 -1.34 0.77 -9.33
C TYR A 202 0.07 0.29 -9.00
N SER A 203 1.06 0.85 -9.70
CA SER A 203 2.47 0.80 -9.34
C SER A 203 3.14 2.14 -9.70
N PRO A 204 4.26 2.50 -9.06
CA PRO A 204 4.99 3.74 -9.35
C PRO A 204 5.50 3.85 -10.80
N THR A 205 5.55 2.73 -11.54
CA THR A 205 6.01 2.64 -12.92
C THR A 205 4.87 2.48 -13.93
N LEU A 206 3.61 2.62 -13.48
CA LEU A 206 2.44 2.34 -14.32
C LEU A 206 2.27 3.38 -15.45
N ALA A 207 2.55 4.65 -15.13
CA ALA A 207 2.49 5.76 -16.07
C ALA A 207 3.25 6.96 -15.47
N ARG A 208 3.78 7.83 -16.32
CA ARG A 208 4.38 9.11 -15.90
C ARG A 208 3.34 10.10 -15.39
N GLU A 209 2.16 10.16 -16.01
CA GLU A 209 1.05 11.01 -15.54
C GLU A 209 -0.27 10.25 -15.51
N ILE A 210 -1.09 10.50 -14.48
CA ILE A 210 -2.44 9.95 -14.36
C ILE A 210 -3.43 11.10 -14.20
N GLY A 211 -4.27 11.27 -15.20
CA GLY A 211 -5.46 12.10 -15.11
C GLY A 211 -6.63 11.32 -14.53
N MET A 212 -7.42 11.95 -13.67
CA MET A 212 -8.54 11.34 -12.98
C MET A 212 -9.77 12.23 -13.15
N ILE A 213 -10.91 11.63 -13.49
CA ILE A 213 -12.20 12.31 -13.60
C ILE A 213 -13.18 11.59 -12.69
N ALA A 214 -13.56 12.22 -11.58
CA ALA A 214 -14.42 11.64 -10.57
C ALA A 214 -15.74 12.41 -10.44
N GLY A 215 -16.82 11.68 -10.17
CA GLY A 215 -18.13 12.25 -9.84
C GLY A 215 -18.68 11.68 -8.54
N GLY A 216 -19.04 12.53 -7.58
CA GLY A 216 -19.63 12.09 -6.31
C GLY A 216 -18.77 11.06 -5.57
N THR A 217 -19.31 9.88 -5.27
CA THR A 217 -18.59 8.79 -4.57
C THR A 217 -17.49 8.12 -5.40
N GLY A 218 -17.41 8.41 -6.70
CA GLY A 218 -16.33 7.97 -7.58
C GLY A 218 -14.95 8.53 -7.21
N ILE A 219 -14.86 9.43 -6.22
CA ILE A 219 -13.60 9.89 -5.65
C ILE A 219 -12.82 8.79 -4.93
N THR A 220 -13.50 7.78 -4.38
CA THR A 220 -12.88 6.75 -3.54
C THR A 220 -11.77 5.92 -4.24
N PRO A 221 -11.95 5.39 -5.47
CA PRO A 221 -10.84 4.77 -6.21
C PRO A 221 -9.71 5.74 -6.54
N MET A 222 -10.03 7.00 -6.83
CA MET A 222 -9.01 8.01 -7.14
C MET A 222 -8.16 8.31 -5.91
N LEU A 223 -8.79 8.54 -4.76
CA LEU A 223 -8.10 8.84 -3.51
C LEU A 223 -7.17 7.70 -3.07
N GLN A 224 -7.59 6.45 -3.27
CA GLN A 224 -6.76 5.28 -2.97
C GLN A 224 -5.42 5.33 -3.75
N ILE A 225 -5.48 5.70 -5.03
CA ILE A 225 -4.28 5.84 -5.88
C ILE A 225 -3.49 7.09 -5.50
N ILE A 226 -4.16 8.23 -5.30
CA ILE A 226 -3.52 9.50 -4.93
C ILE A 226 -2.70 9.33 -3.65
N ARG A 227 -3.29 8.75 -2.60
CA ARG A 227 -2.59 8.53 -1.32
C ARG A 227 -1.38 7.61 -1.49
N ALA A 228 -1.53 6.50 -2.21
CA ALA A 228 -0.44 5.55 -2.41
C ALA A 228 0.76 6.19 -3.16
N ALA A 229 0.47 6.92 -4.23
CA ALA A 229 1.47 7.61 -5.05
C ALA A 229 2.16 8.77 -4.30
N LEU A 230 1.40 9.54 -3.52
CA LEU A 230 1.92 10.70 -2.80
C LEU A 230 2.70 10.30 -1.53
N LYS A 231 2.31 9.20 -0.88
CA LYS A 231 3.01 8.65 0.29
C LYS A 231 4.39 8.10 -0.05
N ASN A 232 4.57 7.52 -1.24
CA ASN A 232 5.85 6.93 -1.65
C ASN A 232 6.84 8.03 -2.12
N PRO A 233 7.96 8.27 -1.41
CA PRO A 233 8.92 9.31 -1.77
C PRO A 233 9.77 8.96 -3.01
N LEU A 234 9.75 7.70 -3.47
CA LEU A 234 10.41 7.28 -4.71
C LEU A 234 9.50 7.38 -5.93
N ASP A 235 8.21 7.58 -5.71
CA ASP A 235 7.23 7.73 -6.79
C ASP A 235 7.39 9.10 -7.46
N ARG A 236 7.30 9.12 -8.78
CA ARG A 236 7.43 10.32 -9.61
C ARG A 236 6.17 10.60 -10.43
N THR A 237 5.14 9.77 -10.31
CA THR A 237 3.86 9.92 -11.02
C THR A 237 3.28 11.30 -10.72
N LYS A 238 2.90 12.05 -11.77
CA LYS A 238 2.09 13.25 -11.64
C LYS A 238 0.60 12.90 -11.74
N LEU A 239 -0.22 13.56 -10.94
CA LEU A 239 -1.63 13.28 -10.77
C LEU A 239 -2.42 14.56 -11.01
N SER A 240 -3.46 14.48 -11.82
CA SER A 240 -4.45 15.54 -11.93
C SER A 240 -5.84 14.98 -11.75
N LEU A 241 -6.69 15.70 -11.02
CA LEU A 241 -8.06 15.29 -10.72
C LEU A 241 -9.03 16.39 -11.13
N ILE A 242 -9.98 16.06 -12.00
CA ILE A 242 -11.24 16.80 -12.14
C ILE A 242 -12.27 16.13 -11.24
N TYR A 243 -12.81 16.86 -10.27
CA TYR A 243 -13.80 16.33 -9.33
C TYR A 243 -15.13 17.09 -9.43
N ALA A 244 -16.17 16.38 -9.88
CA ALA A 244 -17.47 16.94 -10.19
C ALA A 244 -18.54 16.56 -9.14
N ASN A 245 -19.28 17.56 -8.67
CA ASN A 245 -20.37 17.41 -7.70
C ASN A 245 -21.54 18.37 -8.04
N VAL A 246 -22.69 18.18 -7.40
CA VAL A 246 -23.85 19.04 -7.65
C VAL A 246 -23.70 20.38 -6.92
N ASN A 247 -23.59 20.33 -5.60
CA ASN A 247 -23.42 21.50 -4.74
C ASN A 247 -22.05 21.49 -4.01
N PRO A 248 -21.58 22.62 -3.45
CA PRO A 248 -20.33 22.66 -2.67
C PRO A 248 -20.27 21.66 -1.50
N GLU A 249 -21.38 21.47 -0.79
CA GLU A 249 -21.50 20.56 0.34
C GLU A 249 -21.45 19.08 -0.07
N ASP A 250 -21.62 18.77 -1.36
CA ASP A 250 -21.49 17.41 -1.89
C ASP A 250 -20.02 17.02 -2.14
N ILE A 251 -19.05 17.94 -2.03
CA ILE A 251 -17.63 17.65 -2.30
C ILE A 251 -17.06 16.82 -1.14
N LEU A 252 -17.02 15.50 -1.35
CA LEU A 252 -16.55 14.55 -0.35
C LEU A 252 -15.03 14.67 -0.21
N LEU A 253 -14.55 14.64 1.04
CA LEU A 253 -13.12 14.64 1.37
C LEU A 253 -12.37 15.89 0.85
N LYS A 254 -13.08 17.01 0.65
CA LYS A 254 -12.50 18.25 0.11
C LYS A 254 -11.27 18.71 0.87
N LYS A 255 -11.37 18.81 2.20
CA LYS A 255 -10.27 19.26 3.08
C LYS A 255 -9.00 18.44 2.84
N GLU A 256 -9.13 17.13 2.78
CA GLU A 256 -8.00 16.23 2.56
C GLU A 256 -7.40 16.41 1.15
N LEU A 257 -8.24 16.53 0.12
CA LEU A 257 -7.77 16.76 -1.25
C LEU A 257 -7.01 18.09 -1.37
N ASP A 258 -7.52 19.15 -0.74
CA ASP A 258 -6.87 20.46 -0.70
C ASP A 258 -5.51 20.38 0.02
N GLU A 259 -5.45 19.70 1.17
CA GLU A 259 -4.20 19.49 1.93
C GLU A 259 -3.16 18.70 1.14
N LEU A 260 -3.58 17.63 0.46
CA LEU A 260 -2.70 16.83 -0.41
C LEU A 260 -2.19 17.67 -1.59
N ALA A 261 -3.05 18.48 -2.21
CA ALA A 261 -2.68 19.34 -3.32
C ALA A 261 -1.71 20.45 -2.88
N ALA A 262 -1.93 21.05 -1.71
CA ALA A 262 -1.03 22.05 -1.15
C ALA A 262 0.34 21.47 -0.81
N LYS A 263 0.38 20.29 -0.15
CA LYS A 263 1.61 19.62 0.27
C LYS A 263 2.42 19.06 -0.91
N HIS A 264 1.74 18.65 -1.98
CA HIS A 264 2.35 17.98 -3.13
C HIS A 264 2.08 18.73 -4.44
N SER A 265 2.10 20.07 -4.43
CA SER A 265 1.73 20.93 -5.57
C SER A 265 2.49 20.67 -6.87
N HIS A 266 3.68 20.09 -6.80
CA HIS A 266 4.49 19.69 -7.96
C HIS A 266 4.07 18.35 -8.59
N ARG A 267 3.30 17.51 -7.87
CA ARG A 267 2.82 16.19 -8.31
C ARG A 267 1.31 16.02 -8.30
N PHE A 268 0.54 16.80 -7.56
CA PHE A 268 -0.91 16.65 -7.49
C PHE A 268 -1.62 17.99 -7.63
N ARG A 269 -2.62 17.99 -8.51
CA ARG A 269 -3.53 19.12 -8.72
C ARG A 269 -4.96 18.62 -8.74
N VAL A 270 -5.87 19.40 -8.17
CA VAL A 270 -7.31 19.15 -8.19
C VAL A 270 -8.03 20.35 -8.78
N TYR A 271 -8.98 20.09 -9.67
CA TYR A 271 -9.90 21.06 -10.25
C TYR A 271 -11.33 20.63 -9.95
N TYR A 272 -12.08 21.49 -9.28
CA TYR A 272 -13.45 21.19 -8.87
C TYR A 272 -14.45 21.74 -9.87
N VAL A 273 -15.51 20.98 -10.15
CA VAL A 273 -16.61 21.39 -11.04
C VAL A 273 -17.93 21.19 -10.31
N LEU A 274 -18.79 22.21 -10.31
CA LEU A 274 -20.08 22.20 -9.63
C LEU A 274 -21.23 22.49 -10.59
N ASN A 275 -22.32 21.74 -10.49
CA ASN A 275 -23.54 22.08 -11.20
C ASN A 275 -24.14 23.40 -10.71
N ASN A 276 -24.15 23.59 -9.39
CA ASN A 276 -24.72 24.75 -8.71
C ASN A 276 -23.63 25.49 -7.92
N PRO A 277 -22.70 26.20 -8.60
CA PRO A 277 -21.62 26.91 -7.93
C PRO A 277 -22.14 28.14 -7.17
N PRO A 278 -21.56 28.48 -6.01
CA PRO A 278 -21.82 29.77 -5.35
C PRO A 278 -21.24 30.93 -6.20
N PRO A 279 -21.69 32.18 -5.99
CA PRO A 279 -21.25 33.32 -6.79
C PRO A 279 -19.73 33.56 -6.82
N SER A 280 -19.01 33.16 -5.77
CA SER A 280 -17.55 33.31 -5.63
C SER A 280 -16.75 32.07 -6.06
N TRP A 281 -17.34 31.18 -6.86
CA TRP A 281 -16.70 29.94 -7.28
C TRP A 281 -15.71 30.17 -8.43
N GLU A 282 -14.46 29.77 -8.22
CA GLU A 282 -13.38 29.88 -9.21
C GLU A 282 -13.17 28.58 -10.02
N GLY A 283 -13.88 27.51 -9.66
CA GLY A 283 -13.83 26.24 -10.38
C GLY A 283 -14.78 26.19 -11.59
N GLY A 284 -14.95 25.00 -12.14
CA GLY A 284 -15.85 24.80 -13.28
C GLY A 284 -17.31 24.91 -12.86
N ALA A 285 -18.15 25.41 -13.76
CA ALA A 285 -19.60 25.51 -13.59
C ALA A 285 -20.33 24.58 -14.56
N GLY A 286 -21.41 23.94 -14.09
CA GLY A 286 -22.20 22.99 -14.87
C GLY A 286 -21.60 21.58 -14.87
N PHE A 287 -21.60 20.94 -16.03
CA PHE A 287 -20.98 19.62 -16.21
C PHE A 287 -19.50 19.75 -16.58
N VAL A 288 -18.74 18.66 -16.42
CA VAL A 288 -17.37 18.59 -16.95
C VAL A 288 -17.45 18.73 -18.47
N THR A 289 -16.71 19.68 -19.04
CA THR A 289 -16.65 19.95 -20.47
C THR A 289 -15.36 19.38 -21.06
N LYS A 290 -15.29 19.36 -22.39
CA LYS A 290 -14.06 19.01 -23.12
C LYS A 290 -12.91 19.96 -22.77
N GLU A 291 -13.20 21.25 -22.63
CA GLU A 291 -12.22 22.29 -22.31
C GLU A 291 -11.61 22.07 -20.92
N HIS A 292 -12.42 21.66 -19.93
CA HIS A 292 -11.89 21.27 -18.62
C HIS A 292 -10.90 20.11 -18.73
N ILE A 293 -11.23 19.08 -19.53
CA ILE A 293 -10.34 17.93 -19.75
C ILE A 293 -9.05 18.37 -20.44
N GLU A 294 -9.14 19.16 -21.51
CA GLU A 294 -7.98 19.66 -22.25
C GLU A 294 -7.03 20.50 -21.39
N GLN A 295 -7.58 21.28 -20.45
CA GLN A 295 -6.80 22.14 -19.55
C GLN A 295 -6.19 21.40 -18.36
N HIS A 296 -6.90 20.41 -17.79
CA HIS A 296 -6.54 19.82 -16.50
C HIS A 296 -6.09 18.35 -16.55
N ILE A 297 -6.32 17.63 -17.66
CA ILE A 297 -5.91 16.23 -17.82
C ILE A 297 -4.72 16.16 -18.80
N PRO A 298 -3.70 15.32 -18.54
CA PRO A 298 -2.55 15.19 -19.43
C PRO A 298 -2.97 14.74 -20.82
N ARG A 299 -2.51 15.47 -21.86
CA ARG A 299 -2.77 15.13 -23.27
C ARG A 299 -2.44 13.67 -23.57
N THR A 300 -3.15 13.10 -24.54
CA THR A 300 -2.95 11.72 -24.97
C THR A 300 -1.49 11.45 -25.35
N ASP A 301 -0.90 10.44 -24.73
CA ASP A 301 0.49 10.00 -24.88
C ASP A 301 0.59 8.51 -24.49
N LYS A 302 1.66 7.82 -24.89
CA LYS A 302 1.83 6.39 -24.58
C LYS A 302 2.09 6.11 -23.10
N ASP A 303 2.58 7.12 -22.35
CA ASP A 303 3.00 6.99 -20.95
C ASP A 303 2.11 7.80 -19.99
N ILE A 304 0.81 7.84 -20.29
CA ILE A 304 -0.20 8.44 -19.41
C ILE A 304 -1.39 7.50 -19.24
N LYS A 305 -2.18 7.72 -18.17
CA LYS A 305 -3.50 7.10 -18.01
C LYS A 305 -4.56 8.13 -17.67
N VAL A 306 -5.79 7.86 -18.10
CA VAL A 306 -6.99 8.60 -17.70
C VAL A 306 -7.92 7.63 -16.99
N LEU A 307 -8.25 7.92 -15.73
CA LEU A 307 -9.12 7.10 -14.90
C LEU A 307 -10.46 7.80 -14.70
N MET A 308 -11.57 7.06 -14.83
CA MET A 308 -12.91 7.62 -14.68
C MET A 308 -13.76 6.80 -13.72
N CYS A 309 -14.45 7.46 -12.80
CA CYS A 309 -15.44 6.84 -11.92
C CYS A 309 -16.53 7.84 -11.53
N GLY A 310 -17.79 7.49 -11.76
CA GLY A 310 -18.92 8.39 -11.50
C GLY A 310 -20.23 7.84 -12.05
N PRO A 311 -21.32 8.62 -11.99
CA PRO A 311 -22.62 8.20 -12.50
C PRO A 311 -22.58 7.83 -13.99
N PRO A 312 -23.38 6.84 -14.45
CA PRO A 312 -23.35 6.41 -15.85
C PRO A 312 -23.50 7.54 -16.89
N PRO A 313 -24.38 8.54 -16.71
CA PRO A 313 -24.48 9.66 -17.66
C PRO A 313 -23.18 10.48 -17.77
N MET A 314 -22.49 10.68 -16.64
CA MET A 314 -21.19 11.36 -16.61
C MET A 314 -20.16 10.54 -17.38
N ILE A 315 -20.05 9.23 -17.12
CA ILE A 315 -19.09 8.36 -17.82
C ILE A 315 -19.33 8.38 -19.34
N THR A 316 -20.58 8.33 -19.78
CA THR A 316 -20.93 8.42 -21.21
C THR A 316 -20.48 9.75 -21.83
N ALA A 317 -20.70 10.88 -21.13
CA ALA A 317 -20.25 12.18 -21.60
C ALA A 317 -18.71 12.28 -21.66
N MET A 318 -18.00 11.78 -20.65
CA MET A 318 -16.54 11.83 -20.61
C MET A 318 -15.91 10.99 -21.73
N LYS A 319 -16.49 9.83 -22.05
CA LYS A 319 -16.06 9.02 -23.20
C LYS A 319 -16.16 9.80 -24.52
N LYS A 320 -17.23 10.59 -24.71
CA LYS A 320 -17.40 11.44 -25.89
C LYS A 320 -16.34 12.53 -25.96
N HIS A 321 -16.13 13.28 -24.87
CA HIS A 321 -15.12 14.35 -24.84
C HIS A 321 -13.70 13.82 -25.02
N LEU A 322 -13.36 12.67 -24.42
CA LEU A 322 -12.07 12.03 -24.62
C LEU A 322 -11.86 11.56 -26.07
N ALA A 323 -12.91 11.06 -26.73
CA ALA A 323 -12.83 10.72 -28.15
C ALA A 323 -12.58 11.96 -29.04
N GLU A 324 -13.25 13.09 -28.75
CA GLU A 324 -13.02 14.38 -29.44
C GLU A 324 -11.61 14.93 -29.21
N LEU A 325 -10.96 14.55 -28.11
CA LEU A 325 -9.56 14.89 -27.78
C LEU A 325 -8.56 13.80 -28.22
N ASN A 326 -8.97 12.85 -29.07
CA ASN A 326 -8.15 11.79 -29.65
C ASN A 326 -7.55 10.78 -28.63
N TYR A 327 -8.19 10.60 -27.47
CA TYR A 327 -7.85 9.47 -26.60
C TYR A 327 -8.42 8.17 -27.18
N PRO A 328 -7.76 7.02 -26.96
CA PRO A 328 -8.30 5.72 -27.35
C PRO A 328 -9.63 5.44 -26.67
N ALA A 329 -10.56 4.86 -27.43
CA ALA A 329 -11.85 4.46 -26.89
C ALA A 329 -11.66 3.41 -25.77
N PRO A 330 -12.24 3.62 -24.57
CA PRO A 330 -12.17 2.63 -23.52
C PRO A 330 -12.98 1.39 -23.89
N ARG A 331 -12.48 0.22 -23.47
CA ARG A 331 -13.19 -1.05 -23.63
C ARG A 331 -14.48 -1.07 -22.79
N THR A 332 -15.40 -1.98 -23.13
CA THR A 332 -16.59 -2.25 -22.31
C THR A 332 -16.21 -2.67 -20.89
N VAL A 333 -15.17 -3.50 -20.78
CA VAL A 333 -14.52 -3.87 -19.53
C VAL A 333 -13.08 -3.41 -19.61
N SER A 334 -12.73 -2.40 -18.82
CA SER A 334 -11.39 -1.82 -18.79
C SER A 334 -10.35 -2.86 -18.38
N LYS A 335 -9.20 -2.85 -19.05
CA LYS A 335 -8.02 -3.62 -18.67
C LYS A 335 -6.86 -2.71 -18.31
N LEU A 336 -5.88 -3.25 -17.59
CA LEU A 336 -4.78 -2.45 -17.04
C LEU A 336 -3.96 -1.75 -18.13
N GLU A 337 -3.81 -2.36 -19.30
CA GLU A 337 -3.10 -1.78 -20.44
C GLU A 337 -3.84 -0.61 -21.11
N ASP A 338 -5.14 -0.46 -20.86
CA ASP A 338 -5.92 0.61 -21.49
C ASP A 338 -5.46 1.98 -20.98
N GLN A 339 -5.28 2.93 -21.90
CA GLN A 339 -4.93 4.31 -21.56
C GLN A 339 -6.09 4.99 -20.83
N VAL A 340 -7.32 4.75 -21.26
CA VAL A 340 -8.55 5.21 -20.60
C VAL A 340 -9.18 4.05 -19.84
N PHE A 341 -9.25 4.15 -18.52
CA PHE A 341 -9.78 3.12 -17.63
C PHE A 341 -11.03 3.62 -16.90
N CYS A 342 -12.15 2.94 -17.11
CA CYS A 342 -13.38 3.16 -16.34
C CYS A 342 -13.45 2.14 -15.20
N PHE A 343 -13.60 2.61 -13.96
CA PHE A 343 -13.76 1.76 -12.77
C PHE A 343 -15.12 1.07 -12.67
#